data_AF-A0A8S2R580-F1
#
_entry.id   AF-A0A8S2R580-F1
#
_cell.length_a   1.000
_cell.length_b   1.000
_cell.length_c   1.000
_cell.angle_alpha   90.00
_cell.angle_beta   90.00
_cell.angle_gamma   90.00
#
_symmetry.space_group_name_H-M   'P 1'
#
loop_
_entity.id
_entity.type
_entity.pdbx_description
1 polymer ?
#
loop_
_entity_poly.entity_id
_entity_poly.type
_entity_poly.pdbx_seq_one_letter_code
_entity_poly.pdbx_strand_id
1 'polypeptide(L)'
;RFRRSQEIQRELEEIEEKRFELDKRHVTARQYLNSFFNDETKKTYWERECLCIVRERTGLQRATDELLMSKRGLTLENERSRAENEYRQLINLPDEHKTIKDKEREEQLIIMIAKLVEAKNNLTLELDQMRLRELQEDECLHHAFQLQGIEQPTTNFHTFDTLKDII
;
A
#
# COMPACT_ATOMS: atom_id res chain seq x y z
N ARG A 1 5.92 -11.80 12.33
CA ARG A 1 4.58 -11.79 11.71
C ARG A 1 3.55 -11.06 12.56
N PHE A 2 3.23 -11.54 13.78
CA PHE A 2 2.28 -10.84 14.65
C PHE A 2 2.70 -9.40 14.99
N ARG A 3 3.94 -9.19 15.46
CA ARG A 3 4.49 -7.85 15.71
C ARG A 3 4.38 -6.93 14.48
N ARG A 4 4.87 -7.40 13.32
CA ARG A 4 4.76 -6.65 12.07
C ARG A 4 3.31 -6.32 11.67
N SER A 5 2.36 -7.23 11.91
CA SER A 5 0.95 -6.95 11.66
C SER A 5 0.38 -5.88 12.59
N GLN A 6 0.83 -5.82 13.84
CA GLN A 6 0.43 -4.76 14.77
C GLN A 6 1.06 -3.41 14.40
N GLU A 7 2.33 -3.42 13.99
CA GLU A 7 3.02 -2.23 13.49
C GLU A 7 2.29 -1.65 12.27
N ILE A 8 1.98 -2.48 11.27
CA ILE A 8 1.22 -2.05 10.08
C ILE A 8 -0.13 -1.45 10.46
N GLN A 9 -0.84 -2.07 11.41
CA GLN A 9 -2.14 -1.57 11.85
C GLN A 9 -2.03 -0.18 12.51
N ARG A 10 -1.01 0.00 13.35
CA ARG A 10 -0.73 1.30 13.97
C ARG A 10 -0.34 2.36 12.92
N GLU A 11 0.52 2.00 11.97
CA GLU A 11 0.94 2.92 10.89
C GLU A 11 -0.27 3.35 10.04
N LEU A 12 -1.22 2.45 9.77
CA LEU A 12 -2.47 2.79 9.09
C LEU A 12 -3.33 3.77 9.90
N GLU A 13 -3.46 3.58 11.21
CA GLU A 13 -4.18 4.50 12.10
C GLU A 13 -3.54 5.90 12.11
N GLU A 14 -2.21 5.97 12.18
CA GLU A 14 -1.47 7.24 12.09
C GLU A 14 -1.67 7.94 10.73
N ILE A 15 -1.82 7.19 9.64
CA ILE A 15 -2.14 7.75 8.31
C ILE A 15 -3.59 8.26 8.28
N GLU A 16 -4.54 7.55 8.86
CA GLU A 16 -5.95 7.99 8.94
C GLU A 16 -6.09 9.33 9.68
N GLU A 17 -5.38 9.51 10.79
CA GLU A 17 -5.32 10.79 11.51
C GLU A 17 -4.77 11.91 10.63
N LYS A 18 -3.67 11.66 9.89
CA LYS A 18 -3.10 12.63 8.95
C LYS A 18 -4.06 12.97 7.82
N ARG A 19 -4.78 11.99 7.28
CA ARG A 19 -5.81 12.20 6.23
C ARG A 19 -6.94 13.07 6.75
N PHE A 20 -7.39 12.84 7.98
CA PHE A 20 -8.44 13.65 8.61
C PHE A 20 -8.04 15.12 8.74
N GLU A 21 -6.81 15.41 9.20
CA GLU A 21 -6.31 16.78 9.28
C GLU A 21 -6.15 17.41 7.89
N LEU A 22 -5.71 16.62 6.89
CA LEU A 22 -5.59 17.08 5.51
C LEU A 22 -6.96 17.42 4.89
N ASP A 23 -8.00 16.65 5.20
CA ASP A 23 -9.37 16.91 4.75
C ASP A 23 -9.92 18.21 5.34
N LYS A 24 -9.66 18.50 6.62
CA LYS A 24 -9.99 19.80 7.22
C LYS A 24 -9.32 20.94 6.46
N ARG A 25 -8.01 20.82 6.21
CA ARG A 25 -7.22 21.82 5.47
C ARG A 25 -7.77 22.05 4.07
N HIS A 26 -8.18 20.98 3.39
CA HIS A 26 -8.81 21.03 2.08
C HIS A 26 -10.16 21.75 2.09
N VAL A 27 -11.02 21.49 3.09
CA VAL A 27 -12.29 22.20 3.25
C VAL A 27 -12.06 23.70 3.44
N THR A 28 -11.11 24.07 4.31
CA THR A 28 -10.74 25.46 4.55
C THR A 28 -10.22 26.13 3.28
N ALA A 29 -9.33 25.48 2.55
CA ALA A 29 -8.80 26.00 1.28
C ALA A 29 -9.93 26.26 0.26
N ARG A 30 -10.88 25.32 0.10
CA ARG A 30 -12.02 25.48 -0.80
C ARG A 30 -12.95 26.62 -0.40
N GLN A 31 -13.20 26.80 0.90
CA GLN A 31 -14.03 27.90 1.41
C GLN A 31 -13.42 29.26 1.06
N TYR A 32 -12.11 29.40 1.22
CA TYR A 32 -11.41 30.64 0.90
C TYR A 32 -11.29 30.89 -0.60
N LEU A 33 -11.05 29.85 -1.41
CA LEU A 33 -11.03 29.95 -2.87
C LEU A 33 -12.38 30.46 -3.42
N ASN A 34 -13.49 30.02 -2.83
CA ASN A 34 -14.84 30.50 -3.18
C ASN A 34 -15.11 31.93 -2.70
N SER A 35 -14.47 32.37 -1.62
CA SER A 35 -14.71 33.68 -0.99
C SER A 35 -13.87 34.82 -1.58
N PHE A 36 -12.68 34.51 -2.12
CA PHE A 36 -11.71 35.50 -2.62
C PHE A 36 -11.68 35.64 -4.14
N PHE A 37 -12.83 35.53 -4.82
CA PHE A 37 -12.92 35.57 -6.28
C PHE A 37 -12.27 36.82 -6.93
N ASN A 38 -12.20 37.94 -6.20
CA ASN A 38 -11.72 39.23 -6.71
C ASN A 38 -10.28 39.61 -6.29
N ASP A 39 -9.59 38.80 -5.46
CA ASP A 39 -8.21 39.09 -5.00
C ASP A 39 -7.24 38.07 -5.61
N GLU A 40 -6.57 38.47 -6.69
CA GLU A 40 -5.72 37.61 -7.50
C GLU A 40 -4.52 37.04 -6.70
N THR A 41 -3.96 37.82 -5.78
CA THR A 41 -2.84 37.38 -4.94
C THR A 41 -3.23 36.27 -3.96
N LYS A 42 -4.40 36.41 -3.31
CA LYS A 42 -4.93 35.38 -2.41
C LYS A 42 -5.40 34.15 -3.17
N LYS A 43 -5.96 34.35 -4.36
CA LYS A 43 -6.36 33.24 -5.24
C LYS A 43 -5.16 32.36 -5.60
N THR A 44 -4.06 32.96 -6.06
CA THR A 44 -2.82 32.22 -6.37
C THR A 44 -2.26 31.48 -5.15
N TYR A 45 -2.32 32.08 -3.96
CA TYR A 45 -1.92 31.39 -2.72
C TYR A 45 -2.75 30.13 -2.45
N TRP A 46 -4.08 30.22 -2.56
CA TRP A 46 -4.95 29.07 -2.30
C TRP A 46 -4.93 28.02 -3.41
N GLU A 47 -4.64 28.40 -4.65
CA GLU A 47 -4.38 27.46 -5.75
C GLU A 47 -3.09 26.66 -5.48
N ARG A 48 -2.02 27.32 -5.02
CA ARG A 48 -0.79 26.66 -4.56
C ARG A 48 -1.07 25.71 -3.40
N GLU A 49 -1.84 26.16 -2.42
CA GLU A 49 -2.22 25.35 -1.27
C GLU A 49 -3.00 24.09 -1.69
N CYS A 50 -3.92 24.21 -2.64
CA CYS A 50 -4.64 23.06 -3.20
C CYS A 50 -3.70 22.05 -3.87
N LEU A 51 -2.70 22.49 -4.62
CA LEU A 51 -1.71 21.58 -5.21
C LEU A 51 -0.88 20.85 -4.15
N CYS A 52 -0.47 21.54 -3.09
CA CYS A 52 0.21 20.92 -1.96
C CYS A 52 -0.67 19.85 -1.29
N ILE A 53 -1.95 20.15 -1.06
CA ILE A 53 -2.92 19.21 -0.48
C ILE A 53 -3.10 17.97 -1.36
N VAL A 54 -3.24 18.16 -2.68
CA VAL A 54 -3.35 17.03 -3.63
C VAL A 54 -2.12 16.15 -3.54
N ARG A 55 -0.92 16.73 -3.53
CA ARG A 55 0.34 15.97 -3.41
C ARG A 55 0.43 15.19 -2.10
N GLU A 56 0.14 15.84 -0.97
CA GLU A 56 0.17 15.20 0.34
C GLU A 56 -0.85 14.05 0.43
N ARG A 57 -2.06 14.25 -0.12
CA ARG A 57 -3.09 13.21 -0.16
C ARG A 57 -2.63 12.02 -0.99
N THR A 58 -2.03 12.27 -2.15
CA THR A 58 -1.47 11.21 -3.01
C THR A 58 -0.37 10.44 -2.26
N GLY A 59 0.52 11.14 -1.54
CA GLY A 59 1.54 10.49 -0.70
C GLY A 59 0.95 9.61 0.41
N LEU A 60 -0.07 10.09 1.13
CA LEU A 60 -0.76 9.29 2.16
C LEU A 60 -1.49 8.09 1.57
N GLN A 61 -2.07 8.22 0.38
CA GLN A 61 -2.72 7.11 -0.31
C GLN A 61 -1.71 6.03 -0.69
N ARG A 62 -0.55 6.41 -1.25
CA ARG A 62 0.54 5.47 -1.58
C ARG A 62 1.05 4.72 -0.36
N ALA A 63 1.30 5.45 0.73
CA ALA A 63 1.69 4.84 2.01
C ALA A 63 0.63 3.84 2.52
N THR A 64 -0.67 4.17 2.36
CA THR A 64 -1.77 3.27 2.71
C THR A 64 -1.73 2.00 1.86
N ASP A 65 -1.60 2.15 0.54
CA ASP A 65 -1.63 1.03 -0.39
C ASP A 65 -0.45 0.08 -0.17
N GLU A 66 0.75 0.60 0.08
CA GLU A 66 1.94 -0.18 0.45
C GLU A 66 1.73 -1.00 1.74
N LEU A 67 1.13 -0.40 2.77
CA LEU A 67 0.83 -1.07 4.03
C LEU A 67 -0.23 -2.16 3.85
N LEU A 68 -1.24 -1.92 3.01
CA LEU A 68 -2.24 -2.92 2.66
C LEU A 68 -1.64 -4.10 1.88
N MET A 69 -0.72 -3.83 0.94
CA MET A 69 0.03 -4.89 0.26
C MET A 69 0.86 -5.71 1.24
N SER A 70 1.54 -5.06 2.18
CA SER A 70 2.29 -5.73 3.25
C SER A 70 1.40 -6.62 4.12
N LYS A 71 0.21 -6.12 4.51
CA LYS A 71 -0.79 -6.88 5.26
C LYS A 71 -1.27 -8.11 4.48
N ARG A 72 -1.51 -7.97 3.17
CA ARG A 72 -1.88 -9.09 2.29
C ARG A 72 -0.76 -10.13 2.19
N GLY A 73 0.49 -9.68 2.04
CA GLY A 73 1.67 -10.55 2.03
C GLY A 73 1.82 -11.36 3.33
N LEU A 74 1.62 -10.74 4.49
CA LEU A 74 1.64 -11.43 5.79
C LEU A 74 0.54 -12.50 5.89
N THR A 75 -0.67 -12.21 5.38
CA THR A 75 -1.78 -13.17 5.36
C THR A 75 -1.44 -14.39 4.51
N LEU A 76 -0.94 -14.19 3.28
CA LEU A 76 -0.51 -15.27 2.39
C LEU A 76 0.59 -16.12 3.03
N GLU A 77 1.57 -15.49 3.67
CA GLU A 77 2.66 -16.21 4.36
C GLU A 77 2.16 -17.03 5.56
N ASN A 78 1.17 -16.52 6.30
CA ASN A 78 0.52 -17.26 7.39
C ASN A 78 -0.26 -18.48 6.87
N GLU A 79 -1.03 -18.31 5.80
CA GLU A 79 -1.76 -19.41 5.16
C GLU A 79 -0.80 -20.46 4.62
N ARG A 80 0.26 -20.04 3.93
CA ARG A 80 1.29 -20.95 3.40
C ARG A 80 1.95 -21.73 4.51
N SER A 81 2.37 -21.08 5.60
CA SER A 81 2.99 -21.77 6.73
C SER A 81 2.06 -22.76 7.42
N ARG A 82 0.74 -22.49 7.47
CA ARG A 82 -0.24 -23.45 8.00
C ARG A 82 -0.35 -24.67 7.09
N ALA A 83 -0.48 -24.46 5.76
CA ALA A 83 -0.56 -25.53 4.78
C ALA A 83 0.73 -26.38 4.74
N GLU A 84 1.90 -25.76 4.78
CA GLU A 84 3.19 -26.45 4.83
C GLU A 84 3.35 -27.28 6.11
N ASN A 85 2.90 -26.74 7.26
CA ASN A 85 2.98 -27.47 8.52
C ASN A 85 2.07 -28.71 8.50
N GLU A 86 0.85 -28.59 7.99
CA GLU A 86 -0.06 -29.71 7.80
C GLU A 86 0.53 -30.75 6.84
N TYR A 87 1.07 -30.31 5.71
CA TYR A 87 1.72 -31.20 4.74
C TYR A 87 2.90 -31.95 5.35
N ARG A 88 3.75 -31.27 6.14
CA ARG A 88 4.87 -31.91 6.87
C ARG A 88 4.37 -32.95 7.87
N GLN A 89 3.25 -32.71 8.53
CA GLN A 89 2.68 -33.70 9.47
C GLN A 89 2.23 -34.96 8.74
N LEU A 90 1.61 -34.83 7.56
CA LEU A 90 1.14 -35.96 6.76
C LEU A 90 2.29 -36.76 6.14
N ILE A 91 3.28 -36.07 5.54
CA ILE A 91 4.39 -36.77 4.88
C ILE A 91 5.32 -37.50 5.86
N ASN A 92 5.38 -37.05 7.12
CA ASN A 92 6.14 -37.71 8.17
C ASN A 92 5.48 -39.00 8.67
N LEU A 93 4.21 -39.26 8.34
CA LEU A 93 3.56 -40.52 8.63
C LEU A 93 4.09 -41.59 7.65
N PRO A 94 4.50 -42.79 8.11
CA PRO A 94 4.91 -43.86 7.20
C PRO A 94 3.77 -44.26 6.25
N ASP A 95 4.08 -44.56 4.98
CA ASP A 95 3.07 -44.85 3.96
C ASP A 95 2.15 -46.03 4.31
N GLU A 96 2.64 -46.98 5.11
CA GLU A 96 1.87 -48.12 5.63
C GLU A 96 0.71 -47.70 6.56
N HIS A 97 0.83 -46.53 7.18
CA HIS A 97 -0.17 -45.95 8.09
C HIS A 97 -1.01 -44.86 7.41
N LYS A 98 -0.73 -44.50 6.15
CA LYS A 98 -1.48 -43.48 5.42
C LYS A 98 -2.77 -44.05 4.84
N THR A 99 -3.87 -43.37 5.10
CA THR A 99 -5.14 -43.65 4.43
C THR A 99 -5.17 -43.02 3.03
N ILE A 100 -6.12 -43.45 2.20
CA ILE A 100 -6.36 -42.81 0.88
C ILE A 100 -6.65 -41.31 1.05
N LYS A 101 -7.40 -40.95 2.10
CA LYS A 101 -7.74 -39.56 2.41
C LYS A 101 -6.50 -38.73 2.77
N ASP A 102 -5.51 -39.32 3.44
CA ASP A 102 -4.26 -38.63 3.77
C ASP A 102 -3.48 -38.29 2.49
N LYS A 103 -3.43 -39.25 1.54
CA LYS A 103 -2.79 -39.03 0.22
C LYS A 103 -3.53 -37.98 -0.62
N GLU A 104 -4.86 -38.02 -0.65
CA GLU A 104 -5.67 -36.98 -1.31
C GLU A 104 -5.44 -35.61 -0.67
N ARG A 105 -5.31 -35.55 0.66
CA ARG A 105 -5.06 -34.32 1.39
C ARG A 105 -3.66 -33.77 1.11
N GLU A 106 -2.64 -34.63 1.03
CA GLU A 106 -1.28 -34.25 0.60
C GLU A 106 -1.30 -33.57 -0.78
N GLU A 107 -1.98 -34.16 -1.77
CA GLU A 107 -2.09 -33.59 -3.12
C GLU A 107 -2.80 -32.22 -3.10
N GLN A 108 -3.91 -32.11 -2.36
CA GLN A 108 -4.62 -30.84 -2.19
C GLN A 108 -3.75 -29.76 -1.55
N LEU A 109 -2.95 -30.13 -0.54
CA LEU A 109 -2.05 -29.20 0.15
C LEU A 109 -0.93 -28.72 -0.78
N ILE A 110 -0.35 -29.60 -1.61
CA ILE A 110 0.64 -29.20 -2.61
C ILE A 110 0.05 -28.17 -3.58
N ILE A 111 -1.15 -28.45 -4.12
CA ILE A 111 -1.84 -27.52 -5.02
C ILE A 111 -2.12 -26.18 -4.31
N MET A 112 -2.56 -26.22 -3.05
CA MET A 112 -2.81 -25.01 -2.26
C MET A 112 -1.53 -24.20 -2.02
N ILE A 113 -0.42 -24.85 -1.64
CA ILE A 113 0.87 -24.19 -1.44
C ILE A 113 1.35 -23.54 -2.75
N ALA A 114 1.23 -24.24 -3.89
CA ALA A 114 1.57 -23.69 -5.20
C ALA A 114 0.75 -22.43 -5.53
N LYS A 115 -0.57 -22.47 -5.30
CA LYS A 115 -1.46 -21.30 -5.47
C LYS A 115 -1.09 -20.13 -4.57
N LEU A 116 -0.70 -20.40 -3.32
CA LEU A 116 -0.27 -19.35 -2.38
C LEU A 116 1.05 -18.70 -2.80
N VAL A 117 1.98 -19.48 -3.34
CA VAL A 117 3.23 -18.96 -3.93
C VAL A 117 2.93 -18.11 -5.16
N GLU A 118 2.06 -18.56 -6.05
CA GLU A 118 1.62 -17.79 -7.21
C GLU A 118 0.93 -16.48 -6.80
N ALA A 119 0.05 -16.51 -5.79
CA ALA A 119 -0.59 -15.32 -5.25
C ALA A 119 0.43 -14.31 -4.70
N LYS A 120 1.50 -14.78 -4.05
CA LYS A 120 2.60 -13.91 -3.60
C LYS A 120 3.37 -13.31 -4.79
N ASN A 121 3.62 -14.08 -5.85
CA ASN A 121 4.25 -13.56 -7.07
C ASN A 121 3.39 -12.47 -7.73
N ASN A 122 2.08 -12.68 -7.79
CA ASN A 122 1.14 -11.68 -8.32
C ASN A 122 1.15 -10.39 -7.47
N LEU A 123 1.29 -10.51 -6.15
CA LEU A 123 1.44 -9.35 -5.27
C LEU A 123 2.69 -8.51 -5.62
N THR A 124 3.81 -9.18 -5.92
CA THR A 124 5.03 -8.49 -6.37
C THR A 124 4.80 -7.76 -7.70
N LEU A 125 4.12 -8.41 -8.65
CA LEU A 125 3.78 -7.78 -9.94
C LEU A 125 2.85 -6.56 -9.76
N GLU A 126 1.85 -6.67 -8.87
CA GLU A 126 0.96 -5.54 -8.52
C GLU A 126 1.76 -4.35 -7.97
N LEU A 127 2.74 -4.60 -7.08
CA LEU A 127 3.63 -3.56 -6.53
C LEU A 127 4.50 -2.91 -7.61
N ASP A 128 5.06 -3.68 -8.53
CA ASP A 128 5.85 -3.11 -9.62
C ASP A 128 4.99 -2.26 -10.56
N GLN A 129 3.74 -2.65 -10.81
CA GLN A 129 2.78 -1.84 -11.56
C GLN A 129 2.40 -0.56 -10.81
N MET A 130 2.22 -0.63 -9.48
CA MET A 130 1.99 0.57 -8.66
C MET A 130 3.15 1.55 -8.80
N ARG A 131 4.39 1.09 -8.65
CA ARG A 131 5.59 1.91 -8.82
C ARG A 131 5.64 2.64 -10.16
N LEU A 132 5.31 1.95 -11.25
CA LEU A 132 5.27 2.56 -12.58
C LEU A 132 4.20 3.65 -12.70
N ARG A 133 3.00 3.41 -12.15
CA ARG A 133 1.93 4.43 -12.13
C ARG A 133 2.35 5.66 -11.32
N GLU A 134 2.98 5.45 -10.18
CA GLU A 134 3.37 6.54 -9.29
C GLU A 134 4.46 7.42 -9.89
N LEU A 135 5.41 6.86 -10.63
CA LEU A 135 6.37 7.63 -11.42
C LEU A 135 5.66 8.54 -12.44
N GLN A 136 4.66 8.03 -13.15
CA GLN A 136 3.88 8.82 -14.11
C GLN A 136 3.06 9.92 -13.43
N GLU A 137 2.45 9.62 -12.29
CA GLU A 137 1.74 10.60 -11.48
C GLU A 137 2.67 11.70 -10.95
N ASP A 138 3.89 11.35 -10.55
CA ASP A 138 4.89 12.29 -10.07
C ASP A 138 5.38 13.22 -11.19
N GLU A 139 5.58 12.69 -12.40
CA GLU A 139 5.84 13.51 -13.59
C GLU A 139 4.69 14.49 -13.87
N CYS A 140 3.44 14.02 -13.79
CA CYS A 140 2.27 14.85 -14.01
C CYS A 140 2.12 15.95 -12.94
N LEU A 141 2.32 15.60 -11.67
CA LEU A 141 2.32 16.56 -10.57
C LEU A 141 3.45 17.56 -10.75
N HIS A 142 4.66 17.11 -11.12
CA HIS A 142 5.80 17.98 -11.38
C HIS A 142 5.52 19.00 -12.47
N HIS A 143 4.94 18.55 -13.59
CA HIS A 143 4.52 19.43 -14.66
C HIS A 143 3.45 20.44 -14.19
N ALA A 144 2.50 20.03 -13.36
CA ALA A 144 1.48 20.93 -12.80
C ALA A 144 2.09 22.02 -11.91
N PHE A 145 3.08 21.68 -11.07
CA PHE A 145 3.82 22.66 -10.26
C PHE A 145 4.60 23.65 -11.13
N GLN A 146 5.28 23.18 -12.18
CA GLN A 146 6.03 24.03 -13.12
C GLN A 146 5.12 25.02 -13.86
N LEU A 147 3.98 24.56 -14.38
CA LEU A 147 3.02 25.42 -15.10
C LEU A 147 2.49 26.56 -14.24
N GLN A 148 2.37 26.35 -12.93
CA GLN A 148 1.92 27.37 -12.00
C GLN A 148 3.07 28.24 -11.43
N GLY A 149 4.32 28.00 -11.84
CA GLY A 149 5.48 28.74 -11.32
C GLY A 149 5.74 28.49 -9.84
N ILE A 150 5.30 27.35 -9.33
CA ILE A 150 5.37 27.00 -7.90
C ILE A 150 6.58 26.10 -7.65
N GLU A 151 7.46 26.51 -6.75
CA GLU A 151 8.50 25.61 -6.22
C GLU A 151 7.86 24.43 -5.49
N GLN A 152 8.27 23.22 -5.87
CA GLN A 152 7.81 22.00 -5.23
C GLN A 152 8.28 21.96 -3.76
N PRO A 153 7.40 21.59 -2.82
CA PRO A 153 7.83 21.35 -1.46
C PRO A 153 8.88 20.23 -1.41
N THR A 154 9.93 20.35 -0.60
CA THR A 154 11.02 19.37 -0.49
C THR A 154 10.63 18.08 0.24
N THR A 155 9.37 17.94 0.69
CA THR A 155 8.88 16.75 1.38
C THR A 155 8.93 15.53 0.48
N ASN A 156 9.89 14.64 0.75
CA ASN A 156 9.98 13.32 0.15
C ASN A 156 8.83 12.45 0.68
N PHE A 157 7.91 12.07 -0.21
CA PHE A 157 6.87 11.07 0.06
C PHE A 157 7.15 9.75 -0.68
N HIS A 158 8.36 9.55 -1.21
CA HIS A 158 8.74 8.26 -1.79
C HIS A 158 8.88 7.23 -0.67
N THR A 159 7.87 6.36 -0.53
CA THR A 159 7.73 5.41 0.58
C THR A 159 8.39 4.04 0.33
N PHE A 160 8.88 3.81 -0.89
CA PHE A 160 9.27 2.47 -1.35
C PHE A 160 10.56 1.87 -0.79
N ASP A 161 11.37 2.61 -0.03
CA ASP A 161 12.63 2.07 0.51
C ASP A 161 12.39 0.97 1.57
N THR A 162 11.18 0.84 2.12
CA THR A 162 10.88 -0.08 3.22
C THR A 162 10.47 -1.50 2.81
N LEU A 163 10.15 -1.75 1.53
CA LEU A 163 9.57 -3.03 1.10
C LEU A 163 10.55 -4.05 0.50
N LYS A 164 11.83 -3.70 0.34
CA LYS A 164 12.84 -4.65 -0.17
C LYS A 164 13.12 -5.82 0.80
N ASP A 165 12.81 -5.64 2.08
CA ASP A 165 13.20 -6.62 3.12
C ASP A 165 12.07 -7.59 3.52
N ILE A 166 10.85 -7.44 2.98
CA ILE A 166 9.65 -8.13 3.49
C ILE A 166 9.00 -9.11 2.47
N ILE A 167 9.26 -8.96 1.18
CA ILE A 167 8.73 -9.85 0.12
C ILE A 167 9.84 -10.71 -0.45
#